data_AF-A0A5C2STF4-F1
#
_entry.id   AF-A0A5C2STF4-F1
#
_cell.length_a   1.000
_cell.length_b   1.000
_cell.length_c   1.000
_cell.angle_alpha   90.00
_cell.angle_beta   90.00
_cell.angle_gamma   90.00
#
_symmetry.space_group_name_H-M   'P 1'
#
loop_
_entity.id
_entity.type
_entity.pdbx_description
1 polymer ?
#
loop_
_entity_poly.entity_id
_entity_poly.type
_entity_poly.pdbx_seq_one_letter_code
_entity_poly.pdbx_strand_id
1 'polypeptide(L)'
;MTAMSPTLDDPLHVVLPPAPDSELDALRDLVSSLYLNHDPALVQIRAGALFARLKALNRAANHATRAHKQATADARHEMDQTYLGLQNLLYEKRHLEREIDKCRQFASVYQDIPVHSLEDFMVLAPEEARTEDVLTDEHQLMLNRLSFELSERQRLDLRRKELLKEKDALLKESKAKLATLESVKSHIDTLMKTATDVQKKVHDLVQPIPTASDSQSPPAPS
;
A
#
# COMPACT_ATOMS: atom_id res chain seq x y z
N MET A 1 1.02 -42.53 -14.38
CA MET A 1 -0.21 -43.17 -13.87
C MET A 1 0.23 -44.39 -13.08
N THR A 2 0.58 -44.18 -11.83
CA THR A 2 1.09 -45.22 -10.94
C THR A 2 -0.12 -45.89 -10.30
N ALA A 3 -0.33 -47.17 -10.59
CA ALA A 3 -1.38 -47.96 -9.97
C ALA A 3 -1.13 -47.99 -8.45
N MET A 4 -2.03 -47.38 -7.68
CA MET A 4 -2.09 -47.56 -6.24
C MET A 4 -2.42 -49.04 -5.98
N SER A 5 -1.45 -49.74 -5.39
CA SER A 5 -1.62 -51.07 -4.82
C SER A 5 -2.84 -51.09 -3.87
N PRO A 6 -3.61 -52.18 -3.81
CA PRO A 6 -4.74 -52.27 -2.91
C PRO A 6 -4.21 -52.27 -1.47
N THR A 7 -4.54 -51.23 -0.72
CA THR A 7 -4.26 -51.14 0.72
C THR A 7 -4.98 -52.27 1.43
N LEU A 8 -4.26 -53.02 2.26
CA LEU A 8 -4.72 -54.22 2.98
C LEU A 8 -5.83 -53.98 4.03
N ASP A 9 -6.27 -52.73 4.23
CA ASP A 9 -7.36 -52.35 5.13
C ASP A 9 -8.54 -51.84 4.30
N ASP A 10 -9.22 -52.74 3.58
CA ASP A 10 -10.53 -52.42 3.00
C ASP A 10 -11.62 -52.85 4.00
N PRO A 11 -12.25 -51.91 4.75
CA PRO A 11 -13.36 -52.23 5.65
C PRO A 11 -14.61 -52.74 4.91
N LEU A 12 -14.57 -52.83 3.58
CA LEU A 12 -15.65 -53.33 2.73
C LEU A 12 -15.64 -54.83 2.47
N HIS A 13 -14.90 -55.64 3.24
CA HIS A 13 -14.95 -57.11 3.14
C HIS A 13 -16.25 -57.72 3.73
N VAL A 14 -17.38 -57.04 3.52
CA VAL A 14 -18.70 -57.63 3.67
C VAL A 14 -18.85 -58.65 2.56
N VAL A 15 -18.56 -59.91 2.88
CA VAL A 15 -18.66 -61.03 1.95
C VAL A 15 -20.09 -61.08 1.42
N LEU A 16 -20.25 -60.83 0.13
CA LEU A 16 -21.54 -60.96 -0.53
C LEU A 16 -22.00 -62.41 -0.39
N PRO A 17 -23.24 -62.68 0.02
CA PRO A 17 -23.72 -64.06 0.06
C PRO A 17 -23.62 -64.71 -1.33
N PRO A 18 -23.41 -66.04 -1.39
CA PRO A 18 -23.36 -66.75 -2.65
C PRO A 18 -24.71 -66.64 -3.38
N ALA A 19 -24.66 -66.81 -4.70
CA ALA A 19 -25.86 -66.78 -5.53
C ALA A 19 -26.87 -67.86 -5.07
N PRO A 20 -28.18 -67.55 -5.03
CA PRO A 20 -29.21 -68.50 -4.59
C PRO A 20 -29.53 -69.58 -5.63
N ASP A 21 -28.85 -69.57 -6.78
CA ASP A 21 -29.16 -70.42 -7.93
C ASP A 21 -29.12 -71.91 -7.57
N SER A 22 -28.17 -72.32 -6.73
CA SER A 22 -28.06 -73.72 -6.30
C SER A 22 -29.27 -74.20 -5.49
N GLU A 23 -29.84 -73.32 -4.66
CA GLU A 23 -31.01 -73.58 -3.83
C GLU A 23 -32.30 -73.50 -4.64
N LEU A 24 -32.35 -72.61 -5.64
CA LEU A 24 -33.47 -72.48 -6.57
C LEU A 24 -33.55 -73.68 -7.52
N ASP A 25 -32.42 -74.14 -8.06
CA ASP A 25 -32.33 -75.32 -8.90
C ASP A 25 -32.72 -76.58 -8.11
N ALA A 26 -32.23 -76.73 -6.87
CA ALA A 26 -32.63 -77.83 -6.00
C ALA A 26 -34.13 -77.82 -5.64
N LEU A 27 -34.76 -76.64 -5.58
CA LEU A 27 -36.20 -76.50 -5.36
C LEU A 27 -37.00 -76.86 -6.62
N ARG A 28 -36.48 -76.50 -7.80
CA ARG A 28 -37.05 -76.84 -9.11
C ARG A 28 -36.99 -78.34 -9.39
N ASP A 29 -35.90 -78.99 -9.01
CA ASP A 29 -35.73 -80.45 -9.12
C ASP A 29 -36.75 -81.21 -8.28
N LEU A 30 -37.12 -80.65 -7.12
CA LEU A 30 -38.09 -81.27 -6.21
C LEU A 30 -39.52 -81.33 -6.79
N VAL A 31 -39.83 -80.47 -7.76
CA VAL A 31 -41.13 -80.40 -8.47
C VAL A 31 -41.08 -81.18 -9.79
N SER A 32 -39.90 -81.63 -10.22
CA SER A 32 -39.72 -82.37 -11.46
C SER A 32 -40.24 -83.81 -11.35
N SER A 33 -40.57 -84.43 -12.50
CA SER A 33 -41.29 -85.71 -12.59
C SER A 33 -40.62 -86.90 -11.87
N LEU A 34 -39.36 -86.78 -11.44
CA LEU A 34 -38.62 -87.78 -10.67
C LEU A 34 -39.15 -88.01 -9.25
N TYR A 35 -39.86 -87.03 -8.66
CA TYR A 35 -40.32 -87.11 -7.27
C TYR A 35 -41.82 -87.41 -7.10
N LEU A 36 -42.54 -87.72 -8.19
CA LEU A 36 -43.99 -88.02 -8.16
C LEU A 36 -44.37 -89.21 -7.26
N ASN A 37 -43.42 -90.12 -7.01
CA ASN A 37 -43.62 -91.34 -6.21
C ASN A 37 -42.93 -91.30 -4.83
N HIS A 38 -42.38 -90.14 -4.42
CA HIS A 38 -41.71 -90.00 -3.13
C HIS A 38 -42.70 -89.70 -2.00
N ASP A 39 -42.35 -90.11 -0.78
CA ASP A 39 -43.13 -89.82 0.43
C ASP A 39 -43.37 -88.30 0.58
N PRO A 40 -44.63 -87.83 0.62
CA PRO A 40 -44.96 -86.41 0.73
C PRO A 40 -44.34 -85.75 1.97
N ALA A 41 -44.12 -86.48 3.06
CA ALA A 41 -43.50 -85.93 4.26
C ALA A 41 -42.02 -85.55 4.02
N LEU A 42 -41.27 -86.40 3.32
CA LEU A 42 -39.85 -86.16 3.02
C LEU A 42 -39.66 -84.99 2.05
N VAL A 43 -40.55 -84.85 1.06
CA VAL A 43 -40.56 -83.72 0.12
C VAL A 43 -40.81 -82.40 0.86
N GLN A 44 -41.78 -82.37 1.78
CA GLN A 44 -42.07 -81.18 2.59
C GLN A 44 -40.90 -80.78 3.49
N ILE A 45 -40.24 -81.74 4.13
CA ILE A 45 -39.06 -81.49 4.99
C ILE A 45 -37.93 -80.89 4.15
N ARG A 46 -37.65 -81.45 2.96
CA ARG A 46 -36.60 -80.95 2.07
C ARG A 46 -36.91 -79.56 1.50
N ALA A 47 -38.16 -79.32 1.08
CA ALA A 47 -38.60 -78.00 0.65
C ALA A 47 -38.48 -76.96 1.79
N GLY A 48 -38.90 -77.33 3.00
CA GLY A 48 -38.78 -76.48 4.19
C GLY A 48 -37.34 -76.08 4.50
N ALA A 49 -36.39 -77.01 4.38
CA ALA A 49 -34.96 -76.74 4.54
C ALA A 49 -34.41 -75.79 3.46
N LEU A 50 -34.77 -75.99 2.19
CA LEU A 50 -34.39 -75.11 1.08
C LEU A 50 -34.95 -73.68 1.26
N PHE A 51 -36.22 -73.55 1.66
CA PHE A 51 -36.81 -72.25 1.97
C PHE A 51 -36.13 -71.56 3.17
N ALA A 52 -35.74 -72.31 4.20
CA ALA A 52 -35.01 -71.76 5.33
C ALA A 52 -33.64 -71.20 4.89
N ARG A 53 -32.94 -71.92 4.00
CA ARG A 53 -31.66 -71.50 3.41
C ARG A 53 -31.81 -70.27 2.52
N LEU A 54 -32.82 -70.22 1.65
CA LEU A 54 -33.13 -69.03 0.83
C LEU A 54 -33.45 -67.81 1.70
N LYS A 55 -34.23 -67.97 2.77
CA LYS A 55 -34.51 -66.89 3.74
C LYS A 55 -33.23 -66.41 4.44
N ALA A 56 -32.31 -67.32 4.76
CA ALA A 56 -31.01 -66.96 5.34
C ALA A 56 -30.15 -66.17 4.34
N LEU A 57 -30.06 -66.61 3.08
CA LEU A 57 -29.37 -65.89 2.01
C LEU A 57 -29.97 -64.49 1.78
N ASN A 58 -31.29 -64.36 1.76
CA ASN A 58 -31.95 -63.07 1.61
C ASN A 58 -31.64 -62.11 2.78
N ARG A 59 -31.64 -62.61 4.03
CA ARG A 59 -31.22 -61.81 5.18
C ARG A 59 -29.75 -61.39 5.09
N ALA A 60 -28.87 -62.30 4.67
CA ALA A 60 -27.47 -62.00 4.46
C ALA A 60 -27.27 -60.93 3.38
N ALA A 61 -28.01 -61.00 2.26
CA ALA A 61 -27.92 -60.03 1.16
C ALA A 61 -28.41 -58.63 1.60
N ASN A 62 -29.52 -58.59 2.35
CA ASN A 62 -30.03 -57.35 2.92
C ASN A 62 -29.07 -56.74 3.95
N HIS A 63 -28.46 -57.57 4.79
CA HIS A 63 -27.44 -57.12 5.74
C HIS A 63 -26.22 -56.56 5.00
N ALA A 64 -25.72 -57.28 3.99
CA ALA A 64 -24.59 -56.83 3.19
C ALA A 64 -24.87 -55.49 2.50
N THR A 65 -26.05 -55.34 1.90
CA THR A 65 -26.48 -54.08 1.27
C THR A 65 -26.52 -52.93 2.26
N ARG A 66 -27.02 -53.15 3.48
CA ARG A 66 -27.04 -52.11 4.53
C ARG A 66 -25.64 -51.75 4.98
N ALA A 67 -24.76 -52.74 5.17
CA ALA A 67 -23.39 -52.51 5.55
C ALA A 67 -22.63 -51.68 4.51
N HIS A 68 -22.75 -52.00 3.21
CA HIS A 68 -22.14 -51.19 2.15
C HIS A 68 -22.70 -49.76 2.08
N LYS A 69 -24.03 -49.60 2.25
CA LYS A 69 -24.65 -48.26 2.31
C LYS A 69 -24.09 -47.44 3.47
N GLN A 70 -23.95 -48.05 4.65
CA GLN A 70 -23.41 -47.38 5.82
C GLN A 70 -21.95 -47.01 5.61
N ALA A 71 -21.10 -47.95 5.15
CA ALA A 71 -19.69 -47.68 4.89
C ALA A 71 -19.48 -46.57 3.85
N THR A 72 -20.31 -46.53 2.80
CA THR A 72 -20.26 -45.45 1.80
C THR A 72 -20.70 -44.12 2.38
N ALA A 73 -21.72 -44.12 3.26
CA ALA A 73 -22.18 -42.92 3.94
C ALA A 73 -21.13 -42.36 4.91
N ASP A 74 -20.45 -43.24 5.65
CA ASP A 74 -19.37 -42.88 6.58
C ASP A 74 -18.17 -42.30 5.83
N ALA A 75 -17.72 -42.96 4.76
CA ALA A 75 -16.63 -42.45 3.91
C ALA A 75 -16.98 -41.09 3.27
N ARG A 76 -18.24 -40.92 2.83
CA ARG A 76 -18.74 -39.63 2.32
C ARG A 76 -18.72 -38.56 3.42
N HIS A 77 -19.09 -38.91 4.64
CA HIS A 77 -19.09 -37.98 5.77
C HIS A 77 -17.67 -37.53 6.13
N GLU A 78 -16.70 -38.44 6.18
CA GLU A 78 -15.29 -38.12 6.41
C GLU A 78 -14.72 -37.21 5.31
N MET A 79 -15.07 -37.47 4.05
CA MET A 79 -14.73 -36.61 2.92
C MET A 79 -15.31 -35.21 3.10
N ASP A 80 -16.60 -35.09 3.45
CA ASP A 80 -17.28 -33.81 3.64
C ASP A 80 -16.64 -33.01 4.80
N GLN A 81 -16.27 -33.67 5.90
CA GLN A 81 -15.56 -33.04 7.02
C GLN A 81 -14.18 -32.50 6.60
N THR A 82 -13.41 -33.31 5.86
CA THR A 82 -12.09 -32.91 5.36
C THR A 82 -12.21 -31.75 4.38
N TYR A 83 -13.23 -31.76 3.51
CA TYR A 83 -13.50 -30.68 2.58
C TYR A 83 -13.84 -29.37 3.30
N LEU A 84 -14.63 -29.42 4.38
CA LEU A 84 -14.90 -28.25 5.22
C LEU A 84 -13.61 -27.69 5.84
N GLY A 85 -12.74 -28.56 6.35
CA GLY A 85 -11.43 -28.17 6.87
C GLY A 85 -10.56 -27.46 5.82
N LEU A 86 -10.53 -27.99 4.59
CA LEU A 86 -9.84 -27.35 3.47
C LEU A 86 -10.41 -25.96 3.15
N GLN A 87 -11.74 -25.80 3.14
CA GLN A 87 -12.37 -24.50 2.89
C GLN A 87 -12.01 -23.47 3.95
N ASN A 88 -11.95 -23.87 5.23
CA ASN A 88 -11.52 -23.00 6.32
C ASN A 88 -10.07 -22.52 6.11
N LEU A 89 -9.15 -23.43 5.76
CA LEU A 89 -7.75 -23.08 5.49
C LEU A 89 -7.61 -22.17 4.25
N LEU A 90 -8.39 -22.42 3.20
CA LEU A 90 -8.40 -21.55 2.02
C LEU A 90 -8.92 -20.15 2.34
N TYR A 91 -9.92 -20.05 3.22
CA TYR A 91 -10.40 -18.76 3.69
C TYR A 91 -9.33 -18.02 4.48
N GLU A 92 -8.68 -18.69 5.43
CA GLU A 92 -7.60 -18.13 6.24
C GLU A 92 -6.42 -17.68 5.37
N LYS A 93 -5.97 -18.51 4.43
CA LYS A 93 -4.93 -18.15 3.45
C LYS A 93 -5.29 -16.86 2.70
N ARG A 94 -6.50 -16.77 2.14
CA ARG A 94 -6.93 -15.57 1.41
C ARG A 94 -7.02 -14.36 2.32
N HIS A 95 -7.41 -14.53 3.58
CA HIS A 95 -7.43 -13.43 4.54
C HIS A 95 -6.02 -12.92 4.81
N LEU A 96 -5.07 -13.81 5.09
CA LEU A 96 -3.67 -13.45 5.33
C LEU A 96 -3.03 -12.79 4.10
N GLU A 97 -3.29 -13.30 2.90
CA GLU A 97 -2.83 -12.67 1.64
C GLU A 97 -3.33 -11.22 1.53
N ARG A 98 -4.62 -10.97 1.82
CA ARG A 98 -5.17 -9.61 1.81
C ARG A 98 -4.54 -8.69 2.85
N GLU A 99 -4.31 -9.19 4.07
CA GLU A 99 -3.66 -8.38 5.12
C GLU A 99 -2.20 -8.11 4.78
N ILE A 100 -1.47 -9.07 4.21
CA ILE A 100 -0.10 -8.87 3.71
C ILE A 100 -0.08 -7.79 2.63
N ASP A 101 -0.99 -7.85 1.65
CA ASP A 101 -1.06 -6.84 0.60
C ASP A 101 -1.39 -5.46 1.15
N LYS A 102 -2.29 -5.38 2.14
CA LYS A 102 -2.60 -4.14 2.85
C LYS A 102 -1.38 -3.58 3.60
N CYS A 103 -0.61 -4.43 4.27
CA CYS A 103 0.64 -4.03 4.92
C CYS A 103 1.70 -3.59 3.91
N ARG A 104 1.79 -4.23 2.75
CA ARG A 104 2.73 -3.87 1.68
C ARG A 104 2.37 -2.56 0.98
N GLN A 105 1.08 -2.25 0.89
CA GLN A 105 0.57 -0.97 0.38
C GLN A 105 0.80 0.20 1.33
N PHE A 106 1.38 -0.05 2.51
CA PHE A 106 1.81 1.02 3.40
C PHE A 106 2.93 1.82 2.73
N ALA A 107 2.55 2.93 2.11
CA ALA A 107 3.46 3.94 1.60
C ALA A 107 3.73 4.97 2.70
N SER A 108 4.96 5.03 3.16
CA SER A 108 5.42 6.04 4.11
C SER A 108 5.98 7.25 3.37
N VAL A 109 5.62 8.45 3.84
CA VAL A 109 6.01 9.74 3.23
C VAL A 109 7.52 9.85 2.96
N TYR A 110 8.38 9.21 3.77
CA TYR A 110 9.83 9.30 3.60
C TYR A 110 10.33 8.78 2.24
N GLN A 111 9.59 7.89 1.58
CA GLN A 111 9.98 7.32 0.29
C GLN A 111 9.93 8.36 -0.85
N ASP A 112 9.12 9.39 -0.71
CA ASP A 112 8.92 10.44 -1.72
C ASP A 112 9.73 11.72 -1.42
N ILE A 113 10.45 11.78 -0.29
CA ILE A 113 11.21 12.97 0.09
C ILE A 113 12.49 13.03 -0.73
N PRO A 114 12.76 14.14 -1.45
CA PRO A 114 14.06 14.35 -2.08
C PRO A 114 15.12 14.44 -0.98
N VAL A 115 16.01 13.47 -0.96
CA VAL A 115 17.17 13.40 -0.05
C VAL A 115 18.44 13.52 -0.87
N HIS A 116 19.51 14.01 -0.25
CA HIS A 116 20.85 14.01 -0.85
C HIS A 116 21.23 12.62 -1.37
N SER A 117 21.97 12.58 -2.48
CA SER A 117 22.53 11.35 -3.03
C SER A 117 23.45 10.67 -2.00
N LEU A 118 23.75 9.39 -2.19
CA LEU A 118 24.68 8.69 -1.29
C LEU A 118 26.07 9.32 -1.33
N GLU A 119 26.54 9.74 -2.51
CA GLU A 119 27.82 10.42 -2.70
C GLU A 119 27.87 11.75 -1.93
N ASP A 120 26.82 12.57 -2.06
CA ASP A 120 26.72 13.85 -1.37
C ASP A 120 26.64 13.65 0.14
N PHE A 121 25.85 12.68 0.61
CA PHE A 121 25.77 12.32 2.03
C PHE A 121 27.11 11.86 2.57
N MET A 122 27.86 11.06 1.81
CA MET A 122 29.20 10.61 2.16
C MET A 122 30.24 11.71 2.21
N VAL A 123 29.98 12.91 1.65
CA VAL A 123 30.91 14.04 1.73
C VAL A 123 30.46 15.05 2.79
N LEU A 124 29.16 15.37 2.82
CA LEU A 124 28.61 16.49 3.59
C LEU A 124 28.14 16.10 5.00
N ALA A 125 27.79 14.84 5.23
CA ALA A 125 27.26 14.44 6.53
C ALA A 125 28.36 14.42 7.61
N PRO A 126 28.00 14.58 8.90
CA PRO A 126 28.95 14.42 10.02
C PRO A 126 29.58 13.01 10.06
N GLU A 127 30.75 12.86 10.68
CA GLU A 127 31.40 11.54 10.81
C GLU A 127 30.57 10.57 11.67
N GLU A 128 29.85 11.09 12.66
CA GLU A 128 28.97 10.32 13.56
C GLU A 128 27.81 9.65 12.81
N ALA A 129 27.43 10.21 11.65
CA ALA A 129 26.35 9.68 10.80
C ALA A 129 26.84 8.69 9.73
N ARG A 130 28.17 8.46 9.63
CA ARG A 130 28.82 7.67 8.57
C ARG A 130 29.70 6.54 9.10
N THR A 131 29.47 6.09 10.33
CA THR A 131 30.19 4.97 10.95
C THR A 131 30.02 3.68 10.13
N GLU A 132 31.01 2.78 10.12
CA GLU A 132 30.93 1.50 9.36
C GLU A 132 29.71 0.66 9.73
N ASP A 133 29.34 0.62 11.02
CA ASP A 133 28.14 -0.09 11.50
C ASP A 133 26.85 0.46 10.88
N VAL A 134 26.79 1.78 10.67
CA VAL A 134 25.65 2.47 10.04
C VAL A 134 25.62 2.21 8.55
N LEU A 135 26.77 2.18 7.89
CA LEU A 135 26.85 1.96 6.44
C LEU A 135 26.51 0.54 6.03
N THR A 136 26.69 -0.42 6.94
CA THR A 136 26.39 -1.83 6.72
C THR A 136 24.88 -2.12 6.84
N ASP A 137 24.15 -1.38 7.69
CA ASP A 137 22.70 -1.52 7.87
C ASP A 137 21.93 -0.47 7.05
N GLU A 138 21.25 -0.92 5.98
CA GLU A 138 20.45 -0.07 5.09
C GLU A 138 19.40 0.78 5.84
N HIS A 139 18.78 0.23 6.88
CA HIS A 139 17.75 0.94 7.63
C HIS A 139 18.38 2.08 8.46
N GLN A 140 19.50 1.80 9.14
CA GLN A 140 20.23 2.82 9.90
C GLN A 140 20.81 3.90 8.98
N LEU A 141 21.32 3.50 7.81
CA LEU A 141 21.77 4.43 6.78
C LEU A 141 20.63 5.36 6.35
N MET A 142 19.43 4.84 6.08
CA MET A 142 18.29 5.67 5.69
C MET A 142 17.87 6.63 6.81
N LEU A 143 17.84 6.17 8.07
CA LEU A 143 17.53 7.04 9.22
C LEU A 143 18.53 8.19 9.35
N ASN A 144 19.82 7.92 9.19
CA ASN A 144 20.86 8.94 9.27
C ASN A 144 20.85 9.90 8.07
N ARG A 145 20.48 9.42 6.88
CA ARG A 145 20.24 10.30 5.72
C ARG A 145 19.07 11.24 5.97
N LEU A 146 17.97 10.76 6.53
CA LEU A 146 16.80 11.57 6.86
C LEU A 146 17.08 12.57 7.99
N SER A 147 17.84 12.17 9.02
CA SER A 147 18.20 13.07 10.12
C SER A 147 19.14 14.19 9.64
N PHE A 148 20.10 13.85 8.77
CA PHE A 148 20.95 14.83 8.12
C PHE A 148 20.15 15.82 7.26
N GLU A 149 19.26 15.32 6.40
CA GLU A 149 18.38 16.16 5.57
C GLU A 149 17.54 17.12 6.42
N LEU A 150 16.97 16.63 7.54
CA LEU A 150 16.21 17.45 8.47
C LEU A 150 17.08 18.57 9.06
N SER A 151 18.29 18.24 9.50
CA SER A 151 19.23 19.22 10.07
C SER A 151 19.63 20.30 9.06
N GLU A 152 19.87 19.91 7.81
CA GLU A 152 20.21 20.82 6.72
C GLU A 152 19.05 21.74 6.36
N ARG A 153 17.83 21.20 6.28
CA ARG A 153 16.62 22.02 6.04
C ARG A 153 16.38 23.02 7.16
N GLN A 154 16.60 22.64 8.41
CA GLN A 154 16.50 23.55 9.56
C GLN A 154 17.57 24.66 9.48
N ARG A 155 18.81 24.31 9.15
CA ARG A 155 19.91 25.27 8.97
C ARG A 155 19.61 26.27 7.85
N LEU A 156 19.14 25.79 6.70
CA LEU A 156 18.78 26.62 5.55
C LEU A 156 17.58 27.53 5.85
N ASP A 157 16.55 27.04 6.55
CA ASP A 157 15.39 27.85 6.93
C ASP A 157 15.76 28.97 7.92
N LEU A 158 16.64 28.68 8.90
CA LEU A 158 17.19 29.69 9.79
C LEU A 158 17.97 30.76 9.01
N ARG A 159 18.87 30.33 8.12
CA ARG A 159 19.65 31.27 7.31
C ARG A 159 18.77 32.11 6.39
N ARG A 160 17.73 31.53 5.81
CA ARG A 160 16.73 32.24 5.00
C ARG A 160 16.02 33.31 5.83
N LYS A 161 15.59 32.98 7.06
CA LYS A 161 14.93 33.93 7.97
C LYS A 161 15.86 35.09 8.35
N GLU A 162 17.14 34.83 8.59
CA GLU A 162 18.13 35.88 8.85
C GLU A 162 18.30 36.81 7.64
N LEU A 163 18.51 36.25 6.45
CA LEU A 163 18.67 37.02 5.21
C LEU A 163 17.41 37.85 4.89
N LEU A 164 16.22 37.33 5.16
CA LEU A 164 14.97 38.09 5.01
C LEU A 164 14.91 39.28 5.97
N LYS A 165 15.31 39.11 7.23
CA LYS A 165 15.38 40.21 8.20
C LYS A 165 16.39 41.28 7.76
N GLU A 166 17.56 40.86 7.29
CA GLU A 166 18.60 41.77 6.79
C GLU A 166 18.12 42.55 5.56
N LYS A 167 17.53 41.85 4.58
CA LYS A 167 16.90 42.48 3.41
C LYS A 167 15.85 43.52 3.81
N ASP A 168 14.98 43.19 4.76
CA ASP A 168 13.94 44.12 5.22
C ASP A 168 14.51 45.32 5.98
N ALA A 169 15.60 45.14 6.73
CA ALA A 169 16.34 46.23 7.37
C ALA A 169 16.97 47.17 6.33
N LEU A 170 17.67 46.62 5.33
CA LEU A 170 18.29 47.38 4.25
C LEU A 170 17.24 48.14 3.41
N LEU A 171 16.08 47.53 3.15
CA LEU A 171 14.97 48.22 2.47
C LEU A 171 14.42 49.39 3.28
N LYS A 172 14.31 49.26 4.60
CA LYS A 172 13.90 50.37 5.48
C LYS A 172 14.95 51.48 5.47
N GLU A 173 16.23 51.14 5.57
CA GLU A 173 17.33 52.10 5.52
C GLU A 173 17.37 52.82 4.16
N SER A 174 17.21 52.10 3.06
CA SER A 174 17.16 52.67 1.71
C SER A 174 15.98 53.65 1.57
N LYS A 175 14.78 53.29 2.06
CA LYS A 175 13.62 54.19 2.05
C LYS A 175 13.86 55.45 2.91
N ALA A 176 14.48 55.30 4.08
CA ALA A 176 14.83 56.44 4.93
C ALA A 176 15.83 57.37 4.25
N LYS A 177 16.90 56.82 3.64
CA LYS A 177 17.87 57.60 2.86
C LYS A 177 17.22 58.32 1.68
N LEU A 178 16.32 57.66 0.96
CA LEU A 178 15.56 58.28 -0.13
C LEU A 178 14.72 59.46 0.36
N ALA A 179 14.00 59.30 1.49
CA ALA A 179 13.23 60.38 2.09
C ALA A 179 14.11 61.56 2.53
N THR A 180 15.29 61.29 3.11
CA THR A 180 16.24 62.36 3.45
C THR A 180 16.79 63.06 2.21
N LEU A 181 17.07 62.33 1.13
CA LEU A 181 17.54 62.92 -0.13
C LEU A 181 16.46 63.82 -0.75
N GLU A 182 15.20 63.40 -0.76
CA GLU A 182 14.11 64.23 -1.29
C GLU A 182 13.89 65.49 -0.44
N SER A 183 14.04 65.38 0.89
CA SER A 183 14.02 66.54 1.79
C SER A 183 15.18 67.51 1.52
N VAL A 184 16.41 67.01 1.39
CA VAL A 184 17.58 67.84 1.06
C VAL A 184 17.40 68.52 -0.29
N LYS A 185 16.94 67.80 -1.30
CA LYS A 185 16.62 68.36 -2.63
C LYS A 185 15.61 69.51 -2.54
N SER A 186 14.52 69.33 -1.79
CA SER A 186 13.53 70.38 -1.55
C SER A 186 14.13 71.63 -0.88
N HIS A 187 15.03 71.46 0.09
CA HIS A 187 15.75 72.58 0.72
C HIS A 187 16.70 73.28 -0.25
N ILE A 188 17.40 72.55 -1.12
CA ILE A 188 18.26 73.12 -2.16
C ILE A 188 17.42 73.91 -3.17
N ASP A 189 16.29 73.37 -3.63
CA ASP A 189 15.37 74.07 -4.54
C ASP A 189 14.86 75.38 -3.94
N THR A 190 14.55 75.36 -2.64
CA THR A 190 14.14 76.55 -1.88
C THR A 190 15.27 77.57 -1.81
N LEU A 191 16.49 77.14 -1.44
CA LEU A 191 17.67 78.00 -1.37
C LEU A 191 17.98 78.63 -2.73
N MET A 192 17.92 77.85 -3.82
CA MET A 192 18.11 78.34 -5.19
C MET A 192 17.10 79.41 -5.55
N LYS A 193 15.81 79.21 -5.23
CA LYS A 193 14.77 80.23 -5.45
C LYS A 193 15.08 81.50 -4.67
N THR A 194 15.38 81.38 -3.37
CA THR A 194 15.72 82.54 -2.54
C THR A 194 16.98 83.27 -3.04
N ALA A 195 18.02 82.54 -3.42
CA ALA A 195 19.24 83.13 -3.98
C ALA A 195 18.96 83.85 -5.31
N THR A 196 18.13 83.27 -6.17
CA THR A 196 17.69 83.91 -7.43
C THR A 196 16.90 85.19 -7.15
N ASP A 197 16.01 85.18 -6.15
CA ASP A 197 15.23 86.35 -5.75
C ASP A 197 16.12 87.45 -5.13
N VAL A 198 17.10 87.08 -4.32
CA VAL A 198 18.10 88.02 -3.78
C VAL A 198 18.98 88.57 -4.90
N GLN A 199 19.43 87.74 -5.84
CA GLN A 199 20.20 88.19 -7.00
C GLN A 199 19.42 89.21 -7.83
N LYS A 200 18.13 88.97 -8.08
CA LYS A 200 17.24 89.94 -8.73
C LYS A 200 17.18 91.25 -7.94
N LYS A 201 16.91 91.19 -6.63
CA LYS A 201 16.87 92.38 -5.77
C LYS A 201 18.20 93.14 -5.74
N VAL A 202 19.33 92.45 -5.69
CA VAL A 202 20.67 93.06 -5.73
C VAL A 202 20.94 93.68 -7.10
N HIS A 203 20.55 93.03 -8.19
CA HIS A 203 20.63 93.62 -9.54
C HIS A 203 19.77 94.89 -9.67
N ASP A 204 18.56 94.88 -9.09
CA ASP A 204 17.67 96.04 -9.07
C ASP A 204 18.23 97.19 -8.20
N LEU A 205 18.97 96.87 -7.12
CA LEU A 205 19.62 97.83 -6.22
C LEU A 205 20.97 98.33 -6.73
N VAL A 206 21.71 97.52 -7.48
CA VAL A 206 22.96 97.89 -8.17
C VAL A 206 22.56 98.48 -9.52
N GLN A 207 22.08 99.72 -9.51
CA GLN A 207 22.02 100.51 -10.74
C GLN A 207 23.46 100.77 -11.25
N PRO A 208 23.70 100.78 -12.57
CA PRO A 208 25.00 101.15 -13.10
C PRO A 208 25.35 102.58 -12.66
N ILE A 209 26.59 102.78 -12.25
CA ILE A 209 27.15 104.09 -11.88
C ILE A 209 26.81 105.10 -12.98
N PRO A 210 26.14 106.23 -12.67
CA PRO A 210 25.95 107.29 -13.65
C PRO A 210 27.32 107.91 -13.94
N THR A 211 27.85 107.70 -15.14
CA THR A 211 28.90 108.56 -15.69
C THR A 211 28.30 109.94 -15.94
N ALA A 212 28.53 110.86 -15.01
CA ALA A 212 28.38 112.28 -15.25
C ALA A 212 29.65 112.80 -15.97
N SER A 213 29.48 113.22 -17.23
CA SER A 213 30.25 114.29 -17.88
C SER A 213 29.21 115.12 -18.62
N ASP A 214 28.62 116.13 -17.99
CA ASP A 214 29.14 117.50 -17.84
C ASP A 214 29.05 118.32 -19.15
N SER A 215 28.25 119.38 -19.02
CA SER A 215 28.26 120.69 -19.69
C SER A 215 28.43 120.90 -21.21
N GLN A 216 27.46 121.69 -21.70
CA GLN A 216 27.60 122.91 -22.53
C GLN A 216 27.73 122.80 -24.07
N SER A 217 26.68 123.30 -24.70
CA SER A 217 26.59 123.91 -26.04
C SER A 217 27.66 124.98 -26.31
N PRO A 218 27.99 125.27 -27.59
CA PRO A 218 27.42 126.47 -28.24
C PRO A 218 27.10 126.31 -29.76
N PRO A 219 26.49 127.33 -30.41
CA PRO A 219 25.74 127.18 -31.67
C PRO A 219 26.45 127.65 -32.97
N ALA A 220 25.74 127.40 -34.08
CA ALA A 220 25.79 128.03 -35.43
C ALA A 220 26.87 127.53 -36.43
N PRO A 221 26.77 127.79 -37.77
CA PRO A 221 25.63 128.15 -38.63
C PRO A 221 25.52 127.28 -39.93
N SER A 222 24.38 127.43 -40.64
CA SER A 222 24.19 127.57 -42.10
C SER A 222 22.82 127.07 -42.53
#